data_AF-A0A957MUL3-F1
#
_entry.id   AF-A0A957MUL3-F1
#
_cell.length_a   1.000
_cell.length_b   1.000
_cell.length_c   1.000
_cell.angle_alpha   90.00
_cell.angle_beta   90.00
_cell.angle_gamma   90.00
#
_symmetry.space_group_name_H-M   'P 1'
#
loop_
_entity.id
_entity.type
_entity.pdbx_description
1 polymer ?
#
loop_
_entity_poly.entity_id
_entity_poly.type
_entity_poly.pdbx_seq_one_letter_code
_entity_poly.pdbx_strand_id
1 'polypeptide(L)'
;PFKDVHVEKFREGIDRTVVRYMRYPDEAGSLSAVLDSVFTVLSDNGLRLGSELTMALKTLIQAEAIVHTLDYWLDITREAFGFIQGFLVEQFTVEKVKANVQTQVTRTLKDVVRRIPDLQQATMQWLNQYEKGKFEVEVNTDELNARLDIFNVAAQRLAIGIVLLGMIIGSAFATSIEGSFLGINFSSLAFLIFLFAIITGTIMAVRMMRSINVRPPAKPRIYFDK
;
A
#
# COMPACT_ATOMS: atom_id res chain seq x y z
N PRO A 1 -3.28 -3.90 -11.27
CA PRO A 1 -4.51 -4.39 -10.60
C PRO A 1 -4.21 -5.67 -9.81
N PHE A 2 -4.36 -5.62 -8.48
CA PHE A 2 -4.26 -6.81 -7.63
C PHE A 2 -5.36 -7.79 -8.05
N LYS A 3 -4.97 -8.98 -8.52
CA LYS A 3 -5.88 -10.07 -8.89
C LYS A 3 -5.82 -11.13 -7.81
N ASP A 4 -6.87 -11.94 -7.70
CA ASP A 4 -6.87 -13.09 -6.81
C ASP A 4 -5.73 -14.06 -7.16
N VAL A 5 -4.98 -14.48 -6.14
CA VAL A 5 -3.78 -15.30 -6.31
C VAL A 5 -4.15 -16.77 -6.30
N HIS A 6 -4.04 -17.44 -7.44
CA HIS A 6 -4.21 -18.88 -7.53
C HIS A 6 -2.88 -19.60 -7.24
N VAL A 7 -2.67 -19.99 -5.98
CA VAL A 7 -1.41 -20.58 -5.48
C VAL A 7 -0.95 -21.79 -6.30
N GLU A 8 -1.88 -22.63 -6.77
CA GLU A 8 -1.59 -23.81 -7.58
C GLU A 8 -1.04 -23.43 -8.97
N LYS A 9 -1.71 -22.51 -9.67
CA LYS A 9 -1.25 -21.99 -10.97
C LYS A 9 0.09 -21.27 -10.87
N PHE A 10 0.31 -20.53 -9.77
CA PHE A 10 1.58 -19.88 -9.51
C PHE A 10 2.71 -20.90 -9.32
N ARG A 11 2.49 -21.95 -8.51
CA ARG A 11 3.47 -23.01 -8.30
C ARG A 11 3.81 -23.74 -9.59
N GLU A 12 2.82 -24.11 -10.39
CA GLU A 12 3.03 -24.75 -11.68
C GLU A 12 3.79 -23.85 -12.67
N GLY A 13 3.48 -22.55 -12.68
CA GLY A 13 4.16 -21.58 -13.53
C GLY A 13 5.64 -21.41 -13.15
N ILE A 14 5.94 -21.30 -11.85
CA ILE A 14 7.32 -21.21 -11.36
C ILE A 14 8.08 -22.51 -11.63
N ASP A 15 7.50 -23.66 -11.32
CA ASP A 15 8.13 -24.96 -11.54
C ASP A 15 8.48 -25.17 -13.02
N ARG A 16 7.54 -24.87 -13.92
CA ARG A 16 7.77 -24.94 -15.36
C ARG A 16 8.90 -24.03 -15.82
N THR A 17 8.93 -22.79 -15.35
CA THR A 17 9.97 -21.81 -15.70
C THR A 17 11.34 -22.24 -15.18
N VAL A 18 11.42 -22.70 -13.92
CA VAL A 18 12.65 -23.18 -13.30
C VAL A 18 13.16 -24.43 -14.02
N VAL A 19 12.31 -25.43 -14.25
CA VAL A 19 12.69 -26.68 -14.94
C VAL A 19 13.15 -26.40 -16.37
N ARG A 20 12.49 -25.47 -17.08
CA ARG A 20 12.88 -25.08 -18.44
C ARG A 20 14.31 -24.55 -18.49
N TYR A 21 14.63 -23.57 -17.66
CA TYR A 21 15.98 -22.95 -17.65
C TYR A 21 17.04 -23.83 -17.00
N MET A 22 16.67 -24.73 -16.09
CA MET A 22 17.59 -25.76 -15.58
C MET A 22 17.96 -26.81 -16.63
N ARG A 23 17.00 -27.21 -17.47
CA ARG A 23 17.22 -28.27 -18.46
C ARG A 23 17.85 -27.75 -19.75
N TYR A 24 17.59 -26.49 -20.08
CA TYR A 24 18.12 -25.84 -21.28
C TYR A 24 18.74 -24.47 -20.90
N PRO A 25 19.92 -24.46 -20.26
CA PRO A 25 20.61 -23.21 -19.91
C PRO A 25 20.89 -22.35 -21.15
N ASP A 26 21.15 -22.99 -22.29
CA ASP A 26 21.44 -22.32 -23.56
C ASP A 26 20.20 -21.61 -24.17
N GLU A 27 18.98 -21.96 -23.74
CA GLU A 27 17.74 -21.25 -24.14
C GLU A 27 17.57 -19.91 -23.41
N ALA A 28 18.27 -19.69 -22.30
CA ALA A 28 18.20 -18.43 -21.56
C ALA A 28 18.71 -17.25 -22.39
N GLY A 29 19.82 -17.43 -23.13
CA GLY A 29 20.49 -16.37 -23.91
C GLY A 29 21.05 -15.21 -23.07
N SER A 30 20.43 -14.87 -21.94
CA SER A 30 20.83 -13.87 -20.95
C SER A 30 20.14 -14.16 -19.62
N LEU A 31 20.75 -13.72 -18.51
CA LEU A 31 20.10 -13.72 -17.19
C LEU A 31 18.82 -12.85 -17.23
N SER A 32 18.87 -11.74 -17.96
CA SER A 32 17.74 -10.84 -18.19
C SER A 32 16.47 -11.55 -18.69
N ALA A 33 16.58 -12.46 -19.67
CA ALA A 33 15.44 -13.19 -20.23
C ALA A 33 14.81 -14.20 -19.25
N VAL A 34 15.62 -14.81 -18.39
CA VAL A 34 15.14 -15.72 -17.33
C VAL A 34 14.35 -14.95 -16.28
N LEU A 35 14.85 -13.79 -15.91
CA LEU A 35 14.21 -12.92 -14.93
C LEU A 35 12.90 -12.34 -15.43
N ASP A 36 12.83 -11.97 -16.72
CA ASP A 36 11.60 -11.54 -17.37
C ASP A 36 10.53 -12.64 -17.39
N SER A 37 10.95 -13.89 -17.59
CA SER A 37 10.04 -15.05 -17.50
C SER A 37 9.49 -15.25 -16.07
N VAL A 38 10.32 -15.06 -15.05
CA VAL A 38 9.86 -15.10 -13.64
C VAL A 38 8.90 -13.95 -13.33
N PHE A 39 9.19 -12.74 -13.83
CA PHE A 39 8.31 -11.58 -13.69
C PHE A 39 6.95 -11.77 -14.37
N THR A 40 6.95 -12.39 -15.54
CA THR A 40 5.72 -12.72 -16.27
C THR A 40 4.84 -13.64 -15.43
N VAL A 41 5.41 -14.72 -14.88
CA VAL A 41 4.67 -15.64 -13.99
C VAL A 41 4.13 -14.93 -12.75
N LEU A 42 4.91 -14.03 -12.13
CA LEU A 42 4.47 -13.25 -10.98
C LEU A 42 3.30 -12.32 -11.35
N SER A 43 3.46 -11.55 -12.42
CA SER A 43 2.46 -10.59 -12.92
C SER A 43 1.15 -11.28 -13.30
N ASP A 44 1.23 -12.42 -13.99
CA ASP A 44 0.07 -13.21 -14.42
C ASP A 44 -0.76 -13.73 -13.24
N ASN A 45 -0.11 -13.96 -12.10
CA ASN A 45 -0.74 -14.38 -10.85
C ASN A 45 -1.09 -13.21 -9.92
N GLY A 46 -1.05 -11.96 -10.40
CA GLY A 46 -1.40 -10.77 -9.62
C GLY A 46 -0.36 -10.36 -8.57
N LEU A 47 0.82 -10.98 -8.60
CA LEU A 47 1.91 -10.70 -7.68
C LEU A 47 2.85 -9.63 -8.27
N ARG A 48 3.37 -8.78 -7.39
CA ARG A 48 4.40 -7.79 -7.73
C ARG A 48 5.57 -7.97 -6.79
N LEU A 49 6.78 -7.81 -7.30
CA LEU A 49 7.96 -7.81 -6.45
C LEU A 49 8.02 -6.54 -5.60
N GLY A 50 8.56 -6.70 -4.40
CA GLY A 50 8.93 -5.56 -3.56
C GLY A 50 9.93 -4.66 -4.28
N SER A 51 9.92 -3.37 -3.91
CA SER A 51 10.80 -2.37 -4.52
C SER A 51 12.29 -2.74 -4.37
N GLU A 52 12.68 -3.26 -3.22
CA GLU A 52 14.05 -3.65 -2.92
C GLU A 52 14.53 -4.79 -3.83
N LEU A 53 13.71 -5.84 -3.98
CA LEU A 53 14.03 -6.98 -4.83
C LEU A 53 14.08 -6.59 -6.31
N THR A 54 13.20 -5.68 -6.73
CA THR A 54 13.20 -5.12 -8.10
C THR A 54 14.50 -4.36 -8.38
N MET A 55 14.99 -3.58 -7.42
CA MET A 55 16.23 -2.82 -7.55
C MET A 55 17.44 -3.74 -7.63
N ALA A 56 17.55 -4.72 -6.73
CA ALA A 56 18.60 -5.72 -6.74
C ALA A 56 18.66 -6.44 -8.10
N LEU A 57 17.50 -6.74 -8.67
CA LEU A 57 17.46 -7.41 -9.96
C LEU A 57 17.92 -6.53 -11.11
N LYS A 58 17.50 -5.26 -11.14
CA LYS A 58 17.99 -4.30 -12.13
C LYS A 58 19.50 -4.11 -12.05
N THR A 59 20.08 -4.13 -10.85
CA THR A 59 21.52 -4.03 -10.69
C THR A 59 22.26 -5.25 -11.23
N LEU A 60 21.69 -6.46 -11.09
CA LEU A 60 22.25 -7.67 -11.69
C LEU A 60 22.21 -7.64 -13.22
N ILE A 61 21.07 -7.23 -13.79
CA ILE A 61 20.91 -7.04 -15.24
C ILE A 61 21.91 -6.00 -15.76
N GLN A 62 22.10 -4.91 -15.03
CA GLN A 62 23.05 -3.86 -15.40
C GLN A 62 24.50 -4.35 -15.33
N ALA A 63 24.84 -5.17 -14.32
CA ALA A 63 26.16 -5.78 -14.22
C ALA A 63 26.43 -6.75 -15.38
N GLU A 64 25.45 -7.60 -15.74
CA GLU A 64 25.52 -8.48 -16.91
C GLU A 64 25.81 -7.67 -18.19
N ALA A 65 25.04 -6.60 -18.42
CA ALA A 65 25.22 -5.75 -19.59
C ALA A 65 26.60 -5.09 -19.63
N ILE A 66 27.10 -4.58 -18.49
CA ILE A 66 28.43 -3.95 -18.43
C ILE A 66 29.53 -4.95 -18.79
N VAL A 67 29.49 -6.16 -18.22
CA VAL A 67 30.53 -7.14 -18.50
C VAL A 67 30.45 -7.65 -19.94
N HIS A 68 29.25 -7.87 -20.47
CA HIS A 68 29.06 -8.22 -21.87
C HIS A 68 29.57 -7.14 -22.83
N THR A 69 29.53 -5.85 -22.44
CA THR A 69 30.16 -4.77 -23.23
C THR A 69 31.68 -4.73 -23.12
N LEU A 70 32.26 -5.26 -22.04
CA LEU A 70 33.71 -5.25 -21.79
C LEU A 70 34.41 -6.45 -22.43
N ASP A 71 33.79 -7.63 -22.38
CA ASP A 71 34.29 -8.86 -22.98
C ASP A 71 33.13 -9.69 -23.52
N TYR A 72 33.00 -9.71 -24.86
CA TYR A 72 31.95 -10.46 -25.56
C TYR A 72 32.14 -11.98 -25.50
N TRP A 73 33.35 -12.46 -25.22
CA TRP A 73 33.65 -13.90 -25.19
C TRP A 73 33.35 -14.54 -23.83
N LEU A 74 33.13 -13.71 -22.79
CA LEU A 74 32.79 -14.18 -21.45
C LEU A 74 31.27 -14.37 -21.33
N ASP A 75 30.81 -15.61 -21.51
CA ASP A 75 29.41 -15.99 -21.28
C ASP A 75 29.13 -16.16 -19.78
N ILE A 76 28.94 -15.03 -19.10
CA ILE A 76 28.59 -14.98 -17.67
C ILE A 76 27.30 -15.75 -17.40
N THR A 77 26.37 -15.73 -18.34
CA THR A 77 25.09 -16.41 -18.22
C THR A 77 25.32 -17.90 -18.01
N ARG A 78 26.13 -18.52 -18.86
CA ARG A 78 26.47 -19.95 -18.76
C ARG A 78 27.22 -20.32 -17.49
N GLU A 79 28.21 -19.51 -17.10
CA GLU A 79 28.99 -19.77 -15.88
C GLU A 79 28.13 -19.59 -14.60
N ALA A 80 27.29 -18.55 -14.57
CA ALA A 80 26.36 -18.30 -13.50
C ALA A 80 25.30 -19.41 -13.40
N PHE A 81 24.78 -19.90 -14.52
CA PHE A 81 23.85 -21.04 -14.52
C PHE A 81 24.50 -22.32 -14.00
N GLY A 82 25.76 -22.60 -14.36
CA GLY A 82 26.51 -23.73 -13.81
C GLY A 82 26.66 -23.65 -12.29
N PHE A 83 27.02 -22.47 -11.78
CA PHE A 83 27.11 -22.22 -10.34
C PHE A 83 25.76 -22.35 -9.63
N ILE A 84 24.71 -21.73 -10.18
CA ILE A 84 23.35 -21.80 -9.65
C ILE A 84 22.84 -23.25 -9.66
N GLN A 85 23.10 -24.01 -10.72
CA GLN A 85 22.72 -25.42 -10.81
C GLN A 85 23.43 -26.25 -9.74
N GLY A 86 24.75 -26.07 -9.57
CA GLY A 86 25.51 -26.73 -8.51
C GLY A 86 24.98 -26.41 -7.12
N PHE A 87 24.75 -25.12 -6.85
CA PHE A 87 24.20 -24.65 -5.58
C PHE A 87 22.77 -25.15 -5.33
N LEU A 88 21.91 -25.15 -6.35
CA LEU A 88 20.54 -25.64 -6.24
C LEU A 88 20.51 -27.15 -6.03
N VAL A 89 21.36 -27.94 -6.70
CA VAL A 89 21.47 -29.38 -6.43
C VAL A 89 21.94 -29.64 -4.99
N GLU A 90 22.88 -28.84 -4.49
CA GLU A 90 23.40 -28.97 -3.12
C GLU A 90 22.38 -28.57 -2.03
N GLN A 91 21.51 -27.58 -2.32
CA GLN A 91 20.50 -27.05 -1.39
C GLN A 91 19.12 -27.72 -1.52
N PHE A 92 18.70 -28.08 -2.74
CA PHE A 92 17.43 -28.76 -3.06
C PHE A 92 17.58 -30.28 -3.14
N THR A 93 18.52 -30.88 -2.42
CA THR A 93 18.47 -32.33 -2.17
C THR A 93 17.21 -32.62 -1.34
N VAL A 94 16.36 -33.52 -1.83
CA VAL A 94 15.04 -33.87 -1.25
C VAL A 94 15.12 -34.19 0.24
N GLU A 95 16.25 -34.74 0.72
CA GLU A 95 16.51 -34.99 2.13
C GLU A 95 16.67 -33.71 2.97
N LYS A 96 17.40 -32.69 2.47
CA LYS A 96 17.61 -31.43 3.19
C LYS A 96 16.35 -30.58 3.24
N VAL A 97 15.55 -30.58 2.16
CA VAL A 97 14.26 -29.88 2.12
C VAL A 97 13.27 -30.51 3.11
N LYS A 98 13.19 -31.85 3.17
CA LYS A 98 12.34 -32.54 4.16
C LYS A 98 12.79 -32.30 5.60
N ALA A 99 14.10 -32.34 5.87
CA ALA A 99 14.63 -32.09 7.21
C ALA A 99 14.39 -30.64 7.68
N ASN A 100 14.59 -29.65 6.80
CA ASN A 100 14.35 -28.24 7.12
C ASN A 100 12.86 -27.94 7.29
N VAL A 101 12.00 -28.47 6.43
CA VAL A 101 10.54 -28.30 6.56
C VAL A 101 10.02 -29.00 7.82
N GLN A 102 10.46 -30.23 8.14
CA GLN A 102 10.09 -30.88 9.40
C GLN A 102 10.59 -30.11 10.62
N THR A 103 11.81 -29.57 10.59
CA THR A 103 12.35 -28.78 11.71
C THR A 103 11.60 -27.46 11.89
N GLN A 104 11.20 -26.82 10.78
CA GLN A 104 10.41 -25.59 10.83
C GLN A 104 8.99 -25.85 11.32
N VAL A 105 8.33 -26.89 10.78
CA VAL A 105 6.97 -27.29 11.17
C VAL A 105 6.93 -27.74 12.63
N THR A 106 7.93 -28.50 13.11
CA THR A 106 7.99 -28.91 14.52
C THR A 106 8.24 -27.73 15.45
N ARG A 107 9.05 -26.73 15.06
CA ARG A 107 9.20 -25.48 15.83
C ARG A 107 7.90 -24.68 15.90
N THR A 108 7.22 -24.48 14.77
CA THR A 108 5.94 -23.78 14.72
C THR A 108 4.86 -24.52 15.51
N LEU A 109 4.80 -25.86 15.42
CA LEU A 109 3.88 -26.67 16.21
C LEU A 109 4.20 -26.59 17.72
N LYS A 110 5.48 -26.53 18.11
CA LYS A 110 5.89 -26.41 19.51
C LYS A 110 5.48 -25.05 20.10
N ASP A 111 5.54 -24.00 19.31
CA ASP A 111 5.08 -22.66 19.72
C ASP A 111 3.55 -22.55 19.74
N VAL A 112 2.84 -23.23 18.84
CA VAL A 112 1.37 -23.35 18.88
C VAL A 112 0.92 -24.16 20.09
N VAL A 113 1.56 -25.29 20.39
CA VAL A 113 1.26 -26.14 21.55
C VAL A 113 1.50 -25.40 22.87
N ARG A 114 2.55 -24.56 22.95
CA ARG A 114 2.79 -23.68 24.11
C ARG A 114 1.73 -22.59 24.30
N ARG A 115 1.00 -22.22 23.25
CA ARG A 115 -0.09 -21.21 23.28
C ARG A 115 -1.49 -21.81 23.42
N ILE A 116 -1.62 -23.14 23.46
CA ILE A 116 -2.91 -23.82 23.72
C ILE A 116 -3.56 -23.37 25.05
N PRO A 117 -2.83 -23.15 26.16
CA PRO A 117 -3.43 -22.66 27.40
C PRO A 117 -4.09 -21.28 27.24
N ASP A 118 -3.46 -20.37 26.49
CA ASP A 118 -3.99 -19.03 26.23
C ASP A 118 -5.22 -19.07 25.32
N LEU A 119 -5.25 -20.00 24.36
CA LEU A 119 -6.41 -20.23 23.49
C LEU A 119 -7.62 -20.78 24.26
N GLN A 120 -7.40 -21.65 25.25
CA GLN A 120 -8.48 -22.12 26.12
C GLN A 120 -9.09 -20.97 26.93
N GLN A 121 -8.25 -20.10 27.50
CA GLN A 121 -8.72 -18.92 28.24
C GLN A 121 -9.48 -17.94 27.34
N ALA A 122 -8.98 -17.65 26.14
CA ALA A 122 -9.65 -16.79 25.17
C ALA A 122 -11.02 -17.37 24.74
N THR A 123 -11.09 -18.69 24.51
CA THR A 123 -12.34 -19.36 24.13
C THR A 123 -13.35 -19.36 25.28
N MET A 124 -12.88 -19.53 26.54
CA MET A 124 -13.75 -19.45 27.72
C MET A 124 -14.27 -18.02 27.95
N GLN A 125 -13.46 -17.00 27.66
CA GLN A 125 -13.91 -15.60 27.69
C GLN A 125 -14.99 -15.33 26.64
N TRP A 126 -14.85 -15.89 25.43
CA TRP A 126 -15.86 -15.77 24.37
C TRP A 126 -17.16 -16.49 24.74
N LEU A 127 -17.07 -17.67 25.35
CA LEU A 127 -18.25 -18.42 25.82
C LEU A 127 -18.96 -17.69 26.97
N ASN A 128 -18.21 -17.11 27.90
CA ASN A 128 -18.76 -16.27 28.97
C ASN A 128 -19.41 -14.98 28.46
N GLN A 129 -18.91 -14.40 27.36
CA GLN A 129 -19.53 -13.26 26.69
C GLN A 129 -20.83 -13.65 25.98
N TYR A 130 -20.86 -14.85 25.37
CA TYR A 130 -22.05 -15.45 24.78
C TYR A 130 -23.15 -15.68 25.81
N GLU A 131 -22.84 -16.29 26.96
CA GLU A 131 -23.79 -16.52 28.05
C GLU A 131 -24.35 -15.22 28.65
N LYS A 132 -23.56 -14.14 28.62
CA LYS A 132 -23.96 -12.82 29.11
C LYS A 132 -24.70 -11.97 28.07
N GLY A 133 -24.92 -12.47 26.86
CA GLY A 133 -25.61 -11.77 25.77
C GLY A 133 -24.90 -10.48 25.31
N LYS A 134 -23.61 -10.33 25.63
CA LYS A 134 -22.81 -9.14 25.30
C LYS A 134 -21.68 -9.56 24.37
N PHE A 135 -21.98 -9.63 23.08
CA PHE A 135 -20.96 -9.62 22.05
C PHE A 135 -20.40 -8.19 21.95
N GLU A 136 -19.40 -7.89 22.76
CA GLU A 136 -18.63 -6.65 22.60
C GLU A 136 -17.56 -6.91 21.53
N VAL A 137 -17.97 -6.80 20.27
CA VAL A 137 -17.02 -6.84 19.14
C VAL A 137 -16.28 -5.52 19.16
N GLU A 138 -15.11 -5.50 19.78
CA GLU A 138 -14.17 -4.39 19.71
C GLU A 138 -13.60 -4.33 18.28
N VAL A 139 -14.38 -3.76 17.35
CA VAL A 139 -13.91 -3.49 15.99
C VAL A 139 -12.86 -2.39 16.11
N ASN A 140 -11.60 -2.75 15.92
CA ASN A 140 -10.52 -1.78 15.81
C ASN A 140 -10.83 -0.85 14.62
N THR A 141 -11.34 0.34 14.94
CA THR A 141 -11.80 1.33 13.97
C THR A 141 -10.70 2.37 13.70
N ASP A 142 -9.48 2.16 14.22
CA ASP A 142 -8.38 3.13 14.13
C ASP A 142 -8.00 3.42 12.67
N GLU A 143 -8.03 2.40 11.80
CA GLU A 143 -7.79 2.59 10.36
C GLU A 143 -8.92 3.35 9.65
N LEU A 144 -10.17 3.17 10.08
CA LEU A 144 -11.30 3.90 9.50
C LEU A 144 -11.28 5.36 9.95
N ASN A 145 -10.96 5.61 11.23
CA ASN A 145 -10.80 6.96 11.77
C ASN A 145 -9.67 7.73 11.04
N ALA A 146 -8.53 7.08 10.78
CA ALA A 146 -7.45 7.68 10.00
C ALA A 146 -7.84 7.99 8.54
N ARG A 147 -8.68 7.16 7.90
CA ARG A 147 -9.21 7.43 6.55
C ARG A 147 -10.25 8.56 6.55
N LEU A 148 -11.09 8.64 7.59
CA LEU A 148 -12.07 9.71 7.75
C LEU A 148 -11.38 11.07 7.98
N ASP A 149 -10.26 11.11 8.69
CA ASP A 149 -9.46 12.33 8.87
C ASP A 149 -8.93 12.87 7.53
N ILE A 150 -8.42 11.98 6.66
CA ILE A 150 -7.95 12.37 5.32
C ILE A 150 -9.13 12.89 4.47
N PHE A 151 -10.29 12.26 4.55
CA PHE A 151 -11.49 12.69 3.83
C PHE A 151 -11.99 14.06 4.33
N ASN A 152 -12.02 14.28 5.64
CA ASN A 152 -12.42 15.55 6.24
C ASN A 152 -11.50 16.71 5.79
N VAL A 153 -10.20 16.49 5.74
CA VAL A 153 -9.24 17.49 5.22
C VAL A 153 -9.48 17.79 3.74
N ALA A 154 -9.76 16.77 2.93
CA ALA A 154 -10.08 16.95 1.51
C ALA A 154 -11.39 17.73 1.31
N ALA A 155 -12.44 17.38 2.05
CA ALA A 155 -13.73 18.08 2.02
C ALA A 155 -13.60 19.55 2.46
N GLN A 156 -12.80 19.82 3.51
CA GLN A 156 -12.53 21.19 3.95
C GLN A 156 -11.78 22.02 2.89
N ARG A 157 -10.80 21.43 2.19
CA ARG A 157 -10.11 22.11 1.08
C ARG A 157 -11.06 22.41 -0.08
N LEU A 158 -11.94 21.48 -0.43
CA LEU A 158 -12.95 21.69 -1.47
C LEU A 158 -13.91 22.82 -1.10
N ALA A 159 -14.41 22.85 0.13
CA ALA A 159 -15.29 23.91 0.60
C ALA A 159 -14.62 25.29 0.54
N ILE A 160 -13.35 25.41 0.97
CA ILE A 160 -12.58 26.67 0.84
C ILE A 160 -12.46 27.06 -0.64
N GLY A 161 -12.17 26.11 -1.53
CA GLY A 161 -12.11 26.35 -2.97
C GLY A 161 -13.42 26.88 -3.56
N ILE A 162 -14.57 26.30 -3.19
CA ILE A 162 -15.89 26.74 -3.64
C ILE A 162 -16.19 28.17 -3.18
N VAL A 163 -15.89 28.50 -1.92
CA VAL A 163 -16.08 29.85 -1.37
C VAL A 163 -15.21 30.87 -2.11
N LEU A 164 -13.95 30.51 -2.43
CA LEU A 164 -13.06 31.37 -3.23
C LEU A 164 -13.59 31.58 -4.65
N LEU A 165 -14.07 30.53 -5.32
CA LEU A 165 -14.70 30.65 -6.63
C LEU A 165 -15.92 31.57 -6.60
N GLY A 166 -16.77 31.43 -5.59
CA GLY A 166 -17.92 32.32 -5.37
C GLY A 166 -17.51 33.77 -5.18
N MET A 167 -16.42 34.05 -4.47
CA MET A 167 -15.88 35.41 -4.33
C MET A 167 -15.36 35.97 -5.65
N ILE A 168 -14.67 35.17 -6.47
CA ILE A 168 -14.17 35.62 -7.78
C ILE A 168 -15.35 35.99 -8.70
N ILE A 169 -16.36 35.11 -8.78
CA ILE A 169 -17.56 35.34 -9.60
C ILE A 169 -18.35 36.53 -9.07
N GLY A 170 -18.57 36.61 -7.75
CA GLY A 170 -19.26 37.72 -7.10
C GLY A 170 -18.57 39.06 -7.31
N SER A 171 -17.23 39.07 -7.33
CA SER A 171 -16.43 40.27 -7.65
C SER A 171 -16.71 40.77 -9.06
N ALA A 172 -16.72 39.87 -10.04
CA ALA A 172 -17.00 40.21 -11.43
C ALA A 172 -18.43 40.72 -11.64
N PHE A 173 -19.41 40.18 -10.92
CA PHE A 173 -20.78 40.69 -10.96
C PHE A 173 -20.94 42.03 -10.26
N ALA A 174 -20.30 42.23 -9.11
CA ALA A 174 -20.38 43.47 -8.34
C ALA A 174 -19.89 44.69 -9.14
N THR A 175 -18.87 44.50 -10.01
CA THR A 175 -18.35 45.56 -10.88
C THR A 175 -19.16 45.78 -12.16
N SER A 176 -20.02 44.83 -12.55
CA SER A 176 -20.76 44.86 -13.82
C SER A 176 -22.20 45.36 -13.68
N ILE A 177 -22.66 45.70 -12.47
CA ILE A 177 -24.04 46.19 -12.23
C ILE A 177 -24.08 47.70 -12.44
N GLU A 178 -24.75 48.11 -13.52
CA GLU A 178 -25.07 49.50 -13.82
C GLU A 178 -26.55 49.79 -13.58
N GLY A 179 -26.85 50.85 -12.82
CA GLY A 179 -28.22 51.28 -12.52
C GLY A 179 -28.32 52.04 -11.20
N SER A 180 -29.35 52.89 -11.10
CA SER A 180 -29.63 53.70 -9.92
C SER A 180 -31.13 53.62 -9.59
N PHE A 181 -31.45 53.47 -8.31
CA PHE A 181 -32.82 53.51 -7.81
C PHE A 181 -32.89 54.45 -6.61
N LEU A 182 -33.81 55.41 -6.65
CA LEU A 182 -34.07 56.35 -5.55
C LEU A 182 -32.80 57.16 -5.13
N GLY A 183 -31.92 57.45 -6.10
CA GLY A 183 -30.65 58.17 -5.88
C GLY A 183 -29.50 57.32 -5.34
N ILE A 184 -29.72 56.03 -5.09
CA ILE A 184 -28.69 55.09 -4.66
C ILE A 184 -28.20 54.30 -5.88
N ASN A 185 -26.90 54.36 -6.16
CA ASN A 185 -26.28 53.55 -7.20
C ASN A 185 -26.25 52.08 -6.76
N PHE A 186 -26.76 51.16 -7.57
CA PHE A 186 -26.72 49.73 -7.25
C PHE A 186 -25.29 49.21 -7.09
N SER A 187 -24.33 49.82 -7.78
CA SER A 187 -22.91 49.50 -7.66
C SER A 187 -22.35 49.73 -6.24
N SER A 188 -22.77 50.79 -5.53
CA SER A 188 -22.30 51.04 -4.15
C SER A 188 -22.89 50.04 -3.15
N LEU A 189 -24.16 49.65 -3.35
CA LEU A 189 -24.81 48.63 -2.54
C LEU A 189 -24.19 47.24 -2.79
N ALA A 190 -23.94 46.88 -4.05
CA ALA A 190 -23.28 45.64 -4.43
C ALA A 190 -21.86 45.56 -3.85
N PHE A 191 -21.13 46.68 -3.87
CA PHE A 191 -19.80 46.76 -3.26
C PHE A 191 -19.82 46.50 -1.75
N LEU A 192 -20.79 47.06 -1.02
CA LEU A 192 -20.93 46.83 0.43
C LEU A 192 -21.26 45.37 0.75
N ILE A 193 -22.17 44.75 0.00
CA ILE A 193 -22.51 43.33 0.15
C ILE A 193 -21.30 42.45 -0.17
N PHE A 194 -20.56 42.79 -1.22
CA PHE A 194 -19.35 42.08 -1.61
C PHE A 194 -18.25 42.18 -0.55
N LEU A 195 -18.05 43.38 0.03
CA LEU A 195 -17.10 43.58 1.13
C LEU A 195 -17.47 42.72 2.35
N PHE A 196 -18.76 42.68 2.70
CA PHE A 196 -19.25 41.83 3.78
C PHE A 196 -19.02 40.34 3.51
N ALA A 197 -19.28 39.89 2.27
CA ALA A 197 -19.05 38.52 1.84
C ALA A 197 -17.57 38.12 1.87
N ILE A 198 -16.65 39.03 1.52
CA ILE A 198 -15.20 38.80 1.67
C ILE A 198 -14.86 38.58 3.14
N ILE A 199 -15.32 39.46 4.04
CA ILE A 199 -15.00 39.37 5.47
C ILE A 199 -15.47 38.04 6.05
N THR A 200 -16.73 37.67 5.79
CA THR A 200 -17.30 36.41 6.27
C THR A 200 -16.63 35.19 5.63
N GLY A 201 -16.37 35.23 4.33
CA GLY A 201 -15.67 34.17 3.60
C GLY A 201 -14.24 33.94 4.11
N THR A 202 -13.49 35.02 4.36
CA THR A 202 -12.14 34.94 4.94
C THR A 202 -12.18 34.38 6.37
N ILE A 203 -13.10 34.82 7.23
CA ILE A 203 -13.24 34.29 8.59
C ILE A 203 -13.54 32.78 8.56
N MET A 204 -14.45 32.35 7.68
CA MET A 204 -14.79 30.94 7.51
C MET A 204 -13.56 30.13 7.06
N ALA A 205 -12.85 30.58 6.03
CA ALA A 205 -11.66 29.90 5.50
C ALA A 205 -10.55 29.78 6.57
N VAL A 206 -10.31 30.84 7.35
CA VAL A 206 -9.34 30.83 8.45
C VAL A 206 -9.76 29.87 9.56
N ARG A 207 -11.05 29.83 9.93
CA ARG A 207 -11.54 28.87 10.92
C ARG A 207 -11.38 27.42 10.46
N MET A 208 -11.73 27.13 9.20
CA MET A 208 -11.56 25.79 8.63
C MET A 208 -10.09 25.39 8.59
N MET A 209 -9.19 26.29 8.17
CA MET A 209 -7.74 26.00 8.19
C MET A 209 -7.21 25.72 9.60
N ARG A 210 -7.66 26.47 10.62
CA ARG A 210 -7.25 26.22 12.01
C ARG A 210 -7.75 24.89 12.55
N SER A 211 -8.93 24.42 12.10
CA SER A 211 -9.45 23.11 12.51
C SER A 211 -8.73 21.91 11.90
N ILE A 212 -7.98 22.08 10.81
CA ILE A 212 -7.23 20.98 10.15
C ILE A 212 -6.14 20.41 11.08
N ASN A 213 -5.61 21.20 12.02
CA ASN A 213 -4.47 20.79 12.86
C ASN A 213 -4.86 20.23 14.24
N VAL A 214 -6.16 20.06 14.54
CA VAL A 214 -6.61 19.52 15.83
C VAL A 214 -6.71 18.00 15.69
N ARG A 215 -5.66 17.29 16.08
CA ARG A 215 -5.73 15.83 16.22
C ARG A 215 -6.76 15.50 17.30
N PRO A 216 -7.73 14.59 17.07
CA PRO A 216 -8.62 14.16 18.13
C PRO A 216 -7.77 13.63 19.30
N PRO A 217 -8.10 13.99 20.55
CA PRO A 217 -7.35 13.52 21.71
C PRO A 217 -7.32 11.99 21.69
N ALA A 218 -6.13 11.41 21.74
CA ALA A 218 -5.97 9.96 21.79
C ALA A 218 -6.77 9.42 22.99
N LYS A 219 -7.61 8.40 22.76
CA LYS A 219 -8.33 7.73 23.85
C LYS A 219 -7.32 7.32 24.93
N PRO A 220 -7.56 7.62 26.21
CA PRO A 220 -6.64 7.24 27.28
C PRO A 220 -6.49 5.73 27.29
N ARG A 221 -5.24 5.24 27.20
CA ARG A 221 -4.93 3.82 27.31
C ARG A 221 -5.14 3.40 28.77
N ILE A 222 -6.11 2.52 29.00
CA ILE A 222 -6.34 1.91 30.31
C ILE A 222 -5.29 0.81 30.47
N TYR A 223 -4.31 1.05 31.33
CA TYR A 223 -3.37 0.02 31.74
C TYR A 223 -4.06 -0.84 32.80
N PHE A 224 -4.37 -2.09 32.47
CA PHE A 224 -4.68 -3.10 33.46
C PHE A 224 -3.34 -3.61 34.02
N ASP A 225 -3.08 -3.32 35.29
CA ASP A 225 -1.91 -3.85 35.99
C ASP A 225 -2.19 -5.33 36.34
N LYS A 226 -1.32 -6.19 35.80
CA LYS A 226 -1.12 -7.64 36.02
C LYS A 226 -2.27 -8.62 35.85
#